data_AF-A0A352GLR3-F1
#
_entry.id   AF-A0A352GLR3-F1
#
_cell.length_a   1.000
_cell.length_b   1.000
_cell.length_c   1.000
_cell.angle_alpha   90.00
_cell.angle_beta   90.00
_cell.angle_gamma   90.00
#
_symmetry.space_group_name_H-M   'P 1'
#
loop_
_entity.id
_entity.type
_entity.pdbx_description
1 polymer ?
#
loop_
_entity_poly.entity_id
_entity_poly.type
_entity_poly.pdbx_seq_one_letter_code
_entity_poly.pdbx_strand_id
1 'polypeptide(L)'
;MKRLFISCLGLFLATGAVSLAVAGGDALPADLVARSWEQMTFDGKRANRYSACGGDCIAVDTDSSVSLIGRPVAVDLAQMPVLTWEWKVDRPVA
;
A
#
# COMPACT_ATOMS: atom_id res chain seq x y z
N MET A 1 -29.14 -49.75 41.35
CA MET A 1 -28.62 -50.41 40.12
C MET A 1 -27.78 -49.40 39.36
N LYS A 2 -26.54 -49.78 39.04
CA LYS A 2 -25.40 -48.98 38.55
C LYS A 2 -25.42 -48.96 37.02
N ARG A 3 -25.34 -47.79 36.37
CA ARG A 3 -24.95 -47.61 34.94
C ARG A 3 -24.25 -46.24 34.82
N LEU A 4 -22.95 -46.14 35.08
CA LEU A 4 -21.81 -46.27 34.14
C LEU A 4 -21.90 -45.40 32.86
N PHE A 5 -21.00 -44.39 32.82
CA PHE A 5 -20.25 -43.80 31.68
C PHE A 5 -21.05 -43.42 30.40
N ILE A 6 -20.89 -42.22 29.85
CA ILE A 6 -19.74 -41.84 29.02
C ILE A 6 -19.62 -40.31 29.00
N SER A 7 -18.46 -39.81 29.38
CA SER A 7 -18.07 -38.41 29.22
C SER A 7 -17.71 -38.18 27.75
N CYS A 8 -18.58 -37.52 26.98
CA CYS A 8 -18.24 -37.01 25.65
C CYS A 8 -17.49 -35.69 25.81
N LEU A 9 -16.22 -35.78 26.21
CA LEU A 9 -15.29 -34.66 26.11
C LEU A 9 -14.91 -34.51 24.63
N GLY A 10 -15.77 -33.82 23.87
CA GLY A 10 -15.52 -33.48 22.48
C GLY A 10 -14.36 -32.49 22.40
N LEU A 11 -13.19 -32.97 21.98
CA LEU A 11 -12.04 -32.15 21.66
C LEU A 11 -12.35 -31.34 20.39
N PHE A 12 -12.82 -30.11 20.55
CA PHE A 12 -12.96 -29.16 19.45
C PHE A 12 -11.56 -28.75 18.98
N LEU A 13 -11.08 -29.39 17.91
CA LEU A 13 -9.96 -28.90 17.11
C LEU A 13 -10.40 -27.58 16.47
N ALA A 14 -10.03 -26.46 17.10
CA ALA A 14 -10.13 -25.14 16.48
C ALA A 14 -9.12 -25.07 15.34
N THR A 15 -9.53 -25.47 14.14
CA THR A 15 -8.85 -25.11 12.89
C THR A 15 -8.97 -23.60 12.74
N GLY A 16 -7.99 -22.87 13.27
CA GLY A 16 -7.82 -21.45 13.00
C GLY A 16 -7.57 -21.28 11.51
N ALA A 17 -8.57 -20.78 10.79
CA ALA A 17 -8.38 -20.29 9.44
C ALA A 17 -7.41 -19.10 9.52
N VAL A 18 -6.14 -19.34 9.19
CA VAL A 18 -5.18 -18.26 8.97
C VAL A 18 -5.57 -17.62 7.64
N SER A 19 -6.38 -16.57 7.70
CA SER A 19 -6.59 -15.70 6.54
C SER A 19 -5.27 -14.98 6.27
N LEU A 20 -4.50 -15.45 5.29
CA LEU A 20 -3.47 -14.64 4.66
C LEU A 20 -4.20 -13.50 3.96
N ALA A 21 -4.22 -12.32 4.59
CA ALA A 21 -4.52 -11.10 3.88
C ALA A 21 -3.43 -10.94 2.81
N VAL A 22 -3.78 -11.21 1.55
CA VAL A 22 -3.00 -10.71 0.42
C VAL A 22 -2.98 -9.20 0.60
N ALA A 23 -1.82 -8.65 0.96
CA ALA A 23 -1.58 -7.22 0.84
C ALA A 23 -1.86 -6.90 -0.63
N GLY A 24 -3.01 -6.30 -0.90
CA GLY A 24 -3.34 -5.81 -2.23
C GLY A 24 -2.17 -4.97 -2.73
N GLY A 25 -1.86 -5.06 -4.02
CA GLY A 25 -0.79 -4.28 -4.67
C GLY A 25 -1.00 -2.76 -4.66
N ASP A 26 -1.80 -2.27 -3.72
CA ASP A 26 -2.12 -0.89 -3.41
C ASP A 26 -1.15 -0.30 -2.36
N ALA A 27 -0.25 -1.11 -1.78
CA ALA A 27 0.77 -0.61 -0.85
C ALA A 27 1.98 -0.04 -1.59
N LEU A 28 2.55 1.05 -1.07
CA LEU A 28 3.73 1.67 -1.62
C LEU A 28 4.95 0.71 -1.49
N PRO A 29 5.78 0.57 -2.54
CA PRO A 29 7.02 -0.19 -2.47
C PRO A 29 7.94 0.21 -1.31
N ALA A 30 8.58 -0.77 -0.68
CA ALA A 30 9.41 -0.57 0.50
C ALA A 30 10.61 0.36 0.27
N ASP A 31 11.17 0.38 -0.94
CA ASP A 31 12.25 1.28 -1.34
C ASP A 31 11.78 2.74 -1.41
N LEU A 32 10.54 2.99 -1.82
CA LEU A 32 9.95 4.33 -1.79
C LEU A 32 9.64 4.76 -0.35
N VAL A 33 9.13 3.85 0.49
CA VAL A 33 8.93 4.10 1.93
C VAL A 33 10.26 4.43 2.62
N ALA A 34 11.34 3.71 2.31
CA ALA A 34 12.68 3.98 2.83
C ALA A 34 13.23 5.35 2.43
N ARG A 35 12.70 5.94 1.34
CA ARG A 35 12.98 7.31 0.87
C ARG A 35 11.99 8.36 1.38
N SER A 36 11.21 8.00 2.40
CA SER A 36 10.19 8.84 3.06
C SER A 36 9.03 9.24 2.14
N TRP A 37 8.74 8.44 1.11
CA TRP A 37 7.49 8.57 0.38
C TRP A 37 6.35 7.92 1.16
N GLU A 38 5.22 8.60 1.16
CA GLU A 38 3.98 8.18 1.78
C GLU A 38 2.87 8.20 0.73
N GLN A 39 1.92 7.27 0.87
CA GLN A 39 0.81 7.15 -0.06
C GLN A 39 -0.50 7.62 0.58
N MET A 40 -1.28 8.38 -0.19
CA MET A 40 -2.65 8.76 0.12
C MET A 40 -3.60 8.06 -0.85
N THR A 41 -4.55 7.30 -0.31
CA THR A 41 -5.60 6.61 -1.05
C THR A 41 -6.95 7.33 -0.89
N PHE A 42 -7.90 7.00 -1.76
CA PHE A 42 -9.24 7.59 -1.74
C PHE A 42 -10.30 6.49 -1.60
N ASP A 43 -11.35 6.78 -0.83
CA ASP A 43 -12.40 5.81 -0.54
C ASP A 43 -13.09 5.30 -1.81
N GLY A 44 -13.25 3.97 -1.91
CA GLY A 44 -13.87 3.32 -3.05
C GLY A 44 -13.09 3.48 -4.37
N LYS A 45 -11.81 3.87 -4.32
CA LYS A 45 -10.93 3.98 -5.48
C LYS A 45 -9.76 3.01 -5.37
N ARG A 46 -9.44 2.37 -6.49
CA ARG A 46 -8.22 1.57 -6.62
C ARG A 46 -7.01 2.51 -6.65
N ALA A 47 -5.95 2.17 -5.91
CA ALA A 47 -4.73 2.96 -5.91
C ALA A 47 -3.94 2.78 -7.23
N ASN A 48 -3.05 3.72 -7.52
CA ASN A 48 -2.06 3.59 -8.59
C ASN A 48 -0.97 2.61 -8.13
N ARG A 49 -0.27 2.00 -9.10
CA ARG A 49 0.94 1.22 -8.81
C ARG A 49 2.16 2.12 -8.97
N TYR A 50 3.07 2.06 -8.01
CA TYR A 50 4.30 2.86 -8.00
C TYR A 50 5.52 1.95 -8.08
N SER A 51 6.61 2.44 -8.67
CA SER A 51 7.93 1.80 -8.62
C SER A 51 9.04 2.84 -8.81
N ALA A 52 10.25 2.55 -8.31
CA ALA A 52 11.42 3.36 -8.64
C ALA A 52 11.94 3.04 -10.05
N CYS A 53 12.38 4.06 -10.79
CA CYS A 53 12.91 3.94 -12.16
C CYS A 53 14.33 4.52 -12.34
N GLY A 54 15.08 4.67 -11.25
CA GLY A 54 16.40 5.32 -11.21
C GLY A 54 16.47 6.39 -10.12
N GLY A 55 17.60 7.10 -10.01
CA GLY A 55 17.96 7.99 -8.88
C GLY A 55 16.79 8.70 -8.19
N ASP A 56 16.19 9.68 -8.87
CA ASP A 56 15.01 10.42 -8.38
C ASP A 56 13.73 10.15 -9.21
N CYS A 57 13.73 9.06 -9.97
CA CYS A 57 12.63 8.70 -10.86
C CYS A 57 11.60 7.84 -10.13
N ILE A 58 10.32 8.17 -10.27
CA ILE A 58 9.19 7.33 -9.84
C ILE A 58 8.28 7.10 -11.03
N ALA A 59 8.08 5.83 -11.36
CA ALA A 59 7.15 5.40 -12.38
C ALA A 59 5.78 5.18 -11.73
N VAL A 60 4.75 5.69 -12.38
CA VAL A 60 3.36 5.56 -11.95
C VAL A 60 2.59 4.84 -13.05
N ASP A 61 2.01 3.70 -12.70
CA ASP A 61 1.13 2.94 -13.58
C ASP A 61 -0.32 3.13 -13.12
N THR A 62 -1.11 3.72 -14.02
CA THR A 62 -2.49 4.16 -13.77
C THR A 62 -3.43 3.47 -14.75
N ASP A 63 -4.55 2.93 -14.27
CA ASP A 63 -5.57 2.33 -15.13
C ASP A 63 -6.94 2.41 -14.43
N SER A 64 -7.76 3.41 -14.74
CA SER A 64 -9.03 3.60 -14.01
C SER A 64 -8.80 3.65 -12.47
N SER A 65 -7.68 4.22 -12.04
CA SER A 65 -7.19 4.26 -10.66
C SER A 65 -6.83 5.68 -10.23
N VAL A 66 -6.79 5.91 -8.92
CA VAL A 66 -6.36 7.19 -8.35
C VAL A 66 -5.78 7.01 -6.95
N SER A 67 -4.63 7.65 -6.73
CA SER A 67 -3.96 7.81 -5.43
C SER A 67 -2.89 8.88 -5.60
N LEU A 68 -2.32 9.35 -4.49
CA LEU A 68 -1.19 10.26 -4.49
C LEU A 68 -0.03 9.66 -3.70
N ILE A 69 1.19 10.05 -4.05
CA ILE A 69 2.35 9.88 -3.18
C ILE A 69 2.98 11.24 -2.93
N GLY A 70 3.51 11.43 -1.73
CA GLY A 70 4.21 12.64 -1.33
C GLY A 70 5.37 12.30 -0.40
N ARG A 71 6.36 13.18 -0.33
CA ARG A 71 7.40 13.13 0.69
C ARG A 71 7.62 14.53 1.25
N PRO A 72 7.96 14.67 2.54
CA PRO A 72 8.40 15.95 3.07
C PRO A 72 9.71 16.38 2.39
N VAL A 73 9.82 17.67 2.09
CA VAL A 73 11.05 18.30 1.62
C VAL A 73 11.43 19.38 2.63
N ALA A 74 12.62 19.25 3.22
CA ALA A 74 13.13 20.23 4.16
C ALA A 74 13.64 21.45 3.39
N VAL A 75 12.80 22.49 3.33
CA VAL A 75 13.13 23.76 2.66
C VAL A 75 12.63 24.93 3.50
N ASP A 76 13.46 25.98 3.59
CA ASP A 76 13.00 27.27 4.11
C ASP A 76 12.28 28.02 2.98
N LEU A 77 10.95 28.09 3.07
CA LEU A 77 10.12 28.77 2.08
C LEU A 77 10.35 30.29 2.04
N ALA A 78 10.92 30.88 3.10
CA ALA A 78 11.32 32.28 3.09
C ALA A 78 12.56 32.52 2.22
N GLN A 79 13.42 31.51 2.05
CA GLN A 79 14.62 31.56 1.21
C GLN A 79 14.41 30.98 -0.19
N MET A 80 13.50 30.01 -0.33
CA MET A 80 13.12 29.38 -1.60
C MET A 80 11.59 29.38 -1.73
N PRO A 81 11.00 30.48 -2.23
CA PRO A 81 9.55 30.62 -2.30
C PRO A 81 8.90 29.83 -3.46
N VAL A 82 9.71 29.22 -4.33
CA VAL A 82 9.24 28.52 -5.53
C VAL A 82 9.75 27.08 -5.50
N LEU A 83 8.82 26.13 -5.58
CA LEU A 83 9.11 24.72 -5.83
C LEU A 83 8.90 24.43 -7.32
N THR A 84 9.90 23.88 -7.99
CA THR A 84 9.83 23.49 -9.41
C THR A 84 9.97 21.97 -9.51
N TRP A 85 9.13 21.34 -10.32
CA TRP A 85 9.25 19.94 -10.68
C TRP A 85 8.98 19.75 -12.16
N GLU A 86 9.60 18.72 -12.73
CA GLU A 86 9.42 18.32 -14.12
C GLU A 86 8.72 16.96 -14.17
N TRP A 87 7.94 16.76 -15.22
CA TRP A 87 7.23 15.51 -15.45
C TRP A 87 7.25 15.21 -16.94
N LYS A 88 7.34 13.92 -17.27
CA LYS A 88 7.28 13.41 -18.64
C LYS A 88 6.15 12.41 -18.74
N VAL A 89 5.31 12.58 -19.76
CA VAL A 89 4.28 11.60 -20.11
C VAL A 89 4.87 10.67 -21.16
N ASP A 90 5.09 9.40 -20.79
CA ASP A 90 5.69 8.43 -21.71
C ASP A 90 4.72 8.01 -22.84
N ARG A 91 3.43 7.89 -22.54
CA ARG A 91 2.36 7.60 -23.51
C ARG A 91 1.05 8.28 -23.10
N PRO A 92 0.26 8.82 -24.05
CA PRO A 92 -1.08 9.31 -23.77
C PRO A 92 -2.03 8.16 -23.41
N VAL A 93 -3.02 8.44 -22.59
CA VAL A 93 -4.15 7.54 -22.34
C VAL A 93 -5.08 7.65 -23.56
N ALA A 94 -5.41 6.51 -24.18
CA ALA A 94 -6.29 6.42 -25.35
C ALA A 94 -7.77 6.34 -24.96
#